data_AF-A0A7G8FTD7-F1
#
_entry.id   AF-A0A7G8FTD7-F1
#
_cell.length_a   1.000
_cell.length_b   1.000
_cell.length_c   1.000
_cell.angle_alpha   90.00
_cell.angle_beta   90.00
_cell.angle_gamma   90.00
#
_symmetry.space_group_name_H-M   'P 1'
#
loop_
_entity.id
_entity.type
_entity.pdbx_description
1 polymer ?
#
loop_
_entity_poly.entity_id
_entity_poly.type
_entity_poly.pdbx_seq_one_letter_code
_entity_poly.pdbx_strand_id
1 'polypeptide(L)'
;MTADLVITTIAYGNQAVPLQQRPHWRPVPRCPYRRLKELTPTSRWFDLPAANAETLWETHVAQELGAPIPPAALAAQEWINAGARSAYVVEAWEGRQGVMRADWYGAGSDEPIHGLIDQFMAASEGRIGGFPDVVAFWDDGRISLQELKLSGKDALSAKQHQAADRLRGLLGARAELSVLEWGQG
;
A
#
# COMPACT_ATOMS: atom_id res chain seq x y z
N MET A 1 -21.05 -11.84 26.09
CA MET A 1 -21.65 -11.53 24.77
C MET A 1 -20.51 -11.29 23.81
N THR A 2 -20.15 -12.28 23.02
CA THR A 2 -19.24 -12.12 21.88
C THR A 2 -20.03 -11.37 20.82
N ALA A 3 -19.74 -10.09 20.61
CA ALA A 3 -20.21 -9.40 19.43
C ALA A 3 -19.63 -10.15 18.23
N ASP A 4 -20.49 -10.74 17.41
CA ASP A 4 -20.08 -11.23 16.09
C ASP A 4 -19.47 -10.04 15.36
N LEU A 5 -18.15 -10.07 15.18
CA LEU A 5 -17.45 -9.14 14.33
C LEU A 5 -18.03 -9.29 12.93
N VAL A 6 -18.89 -8.37 12.53
CA VAL A 6 -19.38 -8.28 11.16
C VAL A 6 -18.15 -7.97 10.29
N ILE A 7 -17.66 -8.99 9.60
CA ILE A 7 -16.58 -8.81 8.62
C ILE A 7 -17.21 -8.17 7.39
N THR A 8 -16.99 -6.88 7.22
CA THR A 8 -17.34 -6.19 5.99
C THR A 8 -16.43 -6.66 4.86
N THR A 9 -16.99 -6.91 3.67
CA THR A 9 -16.24 -7.34 2.49
C THR A 9 -16.53 -6.46 1.29
N ILE A 10 -15.59 -6.38 0.35
CA ILE A 10 -15.72 -5.67 -0.93
C ILE A 10 -15.27 -6.56 -2.08
N ALA A 11 -15.82 -6.37 -3.27
CA ALA A 11 -15.34 -7.06 -4.47
C ALA A 11 -13.95 -6.52 -4.86
N TYR A 12 -12.96 -7.40 -5.01
CA TYR A 12 -11.63 -7.05 -5.50
C TYR A 12 -11.05 -8.20 -6.34
N GLY A 13 -10.85 -7.95 -7.63
CA GLY A 13 -10.76 -9.00 -8.64
C GLY A 13 -12.07 -9.78 -8.76
N ASN A 14 -11.98 -11.11 -8.85
CA ASN A 14 -13.08 -12.06 -8.98
C ASN A 14 -13.59 -12.63 -7.64
N GLN A 15 -13.19 -12.06 -6.50
CA GLN A 15 -13.60 -12.51 -5.16
C GLN A 15 -13.99 -11.34 -4.27
N ALA A 16 -14.75 -11.64 -3.21
CA ALA A 16 -14.93 -10.75 -2.08
C ALA A 16 -13.71 -10.85 -1.15
N VAL A 17 -13.18 -9.71 -0.71
CA VAL A 17 -12.04 -9.60 0.20
C VAL A 17 -12.43 -8.80 1.45
N PRO A 18 -11.72 -8.96 2.57
CA PRO A 18 -11.93 -8.13 3.76
C PRO A 18 -11.80 -6.64 3.44
N LEU A 19 -12.77 -5.86 3.91
CA LEU A 19 -12.72 -4.40 3.93
C LEU A 19 -12.42 -3.95 5.35
N GLN A 20 -11.25 -3.36 5.55
CA GLN A 20 -10.85 -2.76 6.82
C GLN A 20 -11.14 -1.26 6.76
N GLN A 21 -11.71 -0.71 7.84
CA GLN A 21 -12.03 0.70 7.90
C GLN A 21 -11.19 1.41 8.97
N ARG A 22 -10.71 2.62 8.64
CA ARG A 22 -10.00 3.54 9.54
C ARG A 22 -10.66 4.93 9.50
N PRO A 23 -11.92 5.07 9.98
CA PRO A 23 -12.64 6.35 9.92
C PRO A 23 -12.00 7.44 10.79
N HIS A 24 -11.17 7.06 11.77
CA HIS A 24 -10.45 7.99 12.64
C HIS A 24 -9.19 8.57 12.00
N TRP A 25 -8.73 8.05 10.85
CA TRP A 25 -7.59 8.61 10.11
C TRP A 25 -8.00 9.90 9.41
N ARG A 26 -7.80 11.02 10.10
CA ARG A 26 -8.24 12.35 9.62
C ARG A 26 -7.41 12.79 8.41
N PRO A 27 -8.03 13.07 7.25
CA PRO A 27 -7.30 13.47 6.05
C PRO A 27 -6.77 14.91 6.15
N VAL A 28 -5.52 15.11 5.73
CA VAL A 28 -4.88 16.41 5.52
C VAL A 28 -4.60 16.54 4.02
N PRO A 29 -5.42 17.31 3.28
CA PRO A 29 -5.24 17.47 1.85
C PRO A 29 -4.05 18.38 1.53
N ARG A 30 -3.58 18.32 0.28
CA ARG A 30 -2.53 19.19 -0.26
C ARG A 30 -1.18 19.07 0.48
N CYS A 31 -0.85 17.87 0.93
CA CYS A 31 0.50 17.58 1.42
C CYS A 31 1.48 17.47 0.24
N PRO A 32 2.70 18.03 0.32
CA PRO A 32 3.66 17.98 -0.77
C PRO A 32 4.00 16.54 -1.17
N TYR A 33 3.90 16.24 -2.46
CA TYR A 33 4.27 14.93 -2.98
C TYR A 33 5.79 14.71 -2.95
N ARG A 34 6.22 13.51 -2.56
CA ARG A 34 7.63 13.08 -2.50
C ARG A 34 7.79 11.75 -3.22
N ARG A 35 8.76 11.69 -4.13
CA ARG A 35 8.98 10.54 -5.03
C ARG A 35 9.65 9.39 -4.29
N LEU A 36 8.96 8.28 -4.11
CA LEU A 36 9.52 7.08 -3.48
C LEU A 36 10.68 6.51 -4.31
N LYS A 37 10.66 6.63 -5.64
CA LYS A 37 11.78 6.21 -6.49
C LYS A 37 13.10 6.96 -6.26
N GLU A 38 13.06 8.08 -5.55
CA GLU A 38 14.25 8.84 -5.15
C GLU A 38 14.81 8.36 -3.81
N LEU A 39 14.11 7.45 -3.11
CA LEU A 39 14.61 6.82 -1.91
C LEU A 39 15.75 5.85 -2.23
N THR A 40 16.72 5.86 -1.33
CA THR A 40 17.74 4.85 -1.14
C THR A 40 17.53 4.15 0.20
N PRO A 41 18.18 3.00 0.45
CA PRO A 41 18.08 2.31 1.74
C PRO A 41 18.53 3.12 2.96
N THR A 42 19.27 4.20 2.74
CA THR A 42 19.80 5.06 3.80
C THR A 42 19.12 6.43 3.88
N SER A 43 18.28 6.79 2.91
CA SER A 43 17.53 8.05 2.94
C SER A 43 16.12 7.83 3.45
N ARG A 44 15.66 8.73 4.32
CA ARG A 44 14.31 8.71 4.87
C ARG A 44 13.36 9.55 4.01
N TRP A 45 12.10 9.14 3.88
CA TRP A 45 11.07 9.87 3.14
C TRP A 45 10.87 11.32 3.60
N PHE A 46 10.97 11.59 4.91
CA PHE A 46 10.89 12.93 5.47
C PHE A 46 12.02 13.87 5.00
N ASP A 47 13.12 13.31 4.50
CA ASP A 47 14.29 14.09 4.05
C ASP A 47 14.25 14.38 2.55
N LEU A 48 13.36 13.73 1.79
CA LEU A 48 13.23 13.97 0.35
C LEU A 48 12.71 15.37 0.04
N PRO A 49 13.19 16.03 -1.02
CA PRO A 49 12.54 17.24 -1.50
C PRO A 49 11.14 16.94 -2.01
N ALA A 50 10.25 17.93 -1.94
CA ALA A 50 8.98 17.86 -2.63
C ALA A 50 9.22 17.85 -4.16
N ALA A 51 8.60 16.92 -4.87
CA ALA A 51 8.92 16.64 -6.28
C ALA A 51 8.43 17.73 -7.24
N ASN A 52 7.39 18.47 -6.86
CA ASN A 52 6.95 19.74 -7.44
C ASN A 52 5.89 20.34 -6.52
N ALA A 53 6.33 21.16 -5.55
CA ALA A 53 5.47 21.72 -4.51
C ALA A 53 4.43 22.74 -5.01
N GLU A 54 4.24 22.91 -6.32
CA GLU A 54 3.18 23.77 -6.86
C GLU A 54 2.05 22.97 -7.50
N THR A 55 2.35 21.75 -7.97
CA THR A 55 1.42 20.98 -8.83
C THR A 55 1.19 19.54 -8.37
N LEU A 56 2.04 18.97 -7.52
CA LEU A 56 1.92 17.59 -7.07
C LEU A 56 1.67 17.52 -5.57
N TRP A 57 0.51 16.98 -5.24
CA TRP A 57 -0.01 16.94 -3.89
C TRP A 57 -0.70 15.63 -3.59
N GLU A 58 -0.71 15.26 -2.32
CA GLU A 58 -1.40 14.09 -1.80
C GLU A 58 -2.29 14.43 -0.61
N THR A 59 -3.12 13.47 -0.21
CA THR A 59 -3.82 13.53 1.07
C THR A 59 -3.15 12.58 2.04
N HIS A 60 -2.68 13.10 3.16
CA HIS A 60 -2.03 12.33 4.22
C HIS A 60 -2.93 12.22 5.45
N VAL A 61 -2.52 11.42 6.43
CA VAL A 61 -3.22 11.24 7.70
C VAL A 61 -2.61 12.17 8.74
N ALA A 62 -3.45 12.97 9.40
CA ALA A 62 -3.04 13.81 10.51
C ALA A 62 -2.46 12.98 11.66
N GLN A 63 -1.32 13.42 12.21
CA GLN A 63 -0.73 12.86 13.43
C GLN A 63 -0.99 13.81 14.60
N GLU A 64 -1.13 13.27 15.82
CA GLU A 64 -1.30 14.10 17.03
C GLU A 64 -0.07 14.98 17.29
N LEU A 65 1.12 14.43 17.05
CA LEU A 65 2.40 15.11 17.19
C LEU A 65 3.24 14.83 15.94
N GLY A 66 3.50 15.85 15.14
CA GLY A 66 4.40 15.77 13.98
C GLY A 66 3.74 16.09 12.64
N ALA A 67 4.47 15.79 11.57
CA ALA A 67 4.00 16.01 10.21
C ALA A 67 2.91 14.98 9.82
N PRO A 68 1.98 15.34 8.92
CA PRO A 68 1.09 14.37 8.30
C PRO A 68 1.87 13.23 7.62
N ILE A 69 1.28 12.05 7.62
CA ILE A 69 1.94 10.82 7.16
C ILE A 69 1.13 10.16 6.03
N PRO A 70 1.77 9.62 4.97
CA PRO A 70 1.08 8.85 3.95
C PRO A 70 0.26 7.68 4.55
N PRO A 71 -1.01 7.52 4.17
CA PRO A 71 -1.87 6.47 4.73
C PRO A 71 -1.31 5.06 4.49
N ALA A 72 -0.72 4.82 3.32
CA ALA A 72 -0.11 3.53 2.97
C ALA A 72 1.02 3.14 3.93
N ALA A 73 1.75 4.12 4.43
CA ALA A 73 2.86 3.85 5.32
C ALA A 73 2.41 3.59 6.78
N LEU A 74 1.32 4.23 7.23
CA LEU A 74 0.65 3.81 8.48
C LEU A 74 0.14 2.38 8.36
N ALA A 75 -0.48 2.02 7.22
CA ALA A 75 -0.96 0.67 6.97
C ALA A 75 0.19 -0.37 6.95
N ALA A 76 1.33 -0.03 6.33
CA ALA A 76 2.52 -0.88 6.38
C ALA A 76 3.04 -1.05 7.83
N GLN A 77 3.00 -0.01 8.66
CA GLN A 77 3.35 -0.10 10.08
C GLN A 77 2.38 -0.94 10.89
N GLU A 78 1.07 -0.87 10.61
CA GLU A 78 0.09 -1.76 11.23
C GLU A 78 0.45 -3.24 10.98
N TRP A 79 0.94 -3.58 9.78
CA TRP A 79 1.40 -4.94 9.49
C TRP A 79 2.66 -5.34 10.25
N ILE A 80 3.66 -4.45 10.36
CA ILE A 80 4.84 -4.70 11.20
C ILE A 80 4.40 -4.93 12.66
N ASN A 81 3.50 -4.09 13.19
CA ASN A 81 2.99 -4.20 14.55
C ASN A 81 2.16 -5.48 14.76
N ALA A 82 1.54 -6.00 13.71
CA ALA A 82 0.82 -7.28 13.73
C ALA A 82 1.75 -8.50 13.59
N GLY A 83 3.06 -8.31 13.43
CA GLY A 83 4.06 -9.38 13.37
C GLY A 83 4.49 -9.78 11.96
N ALA A 84 4.21 -8.98 10.93
CA ALA A 84 4.83 -9.18 9.63
C ALA A 84 6.36 -8.97 9.73
N ARG A 85 7.15 -9.81 9.06
CA ARG A 85 8.62 -9.68 9.03
C ARG A 85 9.04 -8.38 8.35
N SER A 86 8.36 -8.03 7.27
CA SER A 86 8.63 -6.82 6.49
C SER A 86 7.37 -6.33 5.80
N ALA A 87 7.21 -5.02 5.67
CA ALA A 87 6.11 -4.40 4.96
C ALA A 87 6.58 -3.17 4.18
N TYR A 88 5.93 -2.93 3.05
CA TYR A 88 6.34 -1.99 2.03
C TYR A 88 5.14 -1.20 1.52
N VAL A 89 5.39 0.07 1.22
CA VAL A 89 4.54 0.94 0.41
C VAL A 89 5.05 0.87 -1.03
N VAL A 90 4.14 0.79 -1.99
CA VAL A 90 4.45 0.75 -3.42
C VAL A 90 3.66 1.82 -4.16
N GLU A 91 4.37 2.73 -4.81
CA GLU A 91 3.82 3.71 -5.74
C GLU A 91 4.01 3.21 -7.16
N ALA A 92 3.06 2.40 -7.65
CA ALA A 92 3.21 1.66 -8.91
C ALA A 92 3.53 2.57 -10.12
N TRP A 93 3.01 3.80 -10.15
CA TRP A 93 3.25 4.74 -11.25
C TRP A 93 4.69 5.28 -11.29
N GLU A 94 5.45 5.13 -10.21
CA GLU A 94 6.89 5.41 -10.17
C GLU A 94 7.76 4.25 -10.64
N GLY A 95 7.15 3.12 -11.00
CA GLY A 95 7.82 1.93 -11.49
C GLY A 95 8.44 1.09 -10.37
N ARG A 96 9.38 0.21 -10.76
CA ARG A 96 10.00 -0.79 -9.86
C ARG A 96 10.71 -0.19 -8.65
N GLN A 97 11.14 1.06 -8.73
CA GLN A 97 11.88 1.76 -7.69
C GLN A 97 10.97 2.52 -6.71
N GLY A 98 9.68 2.68 -7.01
CA GLY A 98 8.71 3.38 -6.17
C GLY A 98 8.33 2.58 -4.93
N VAL A 99 9.29 2.24 -4.08
CA VAL A 99 9.10 1.36 -2.94
C VAL A 99 9.75 1.93 -1.69
N MET A 100 8.96 2.01 -0.62
CA MET A 100 9.39 2.47 0.70
C MET A 100 9.07 1.39 1.73
N ARG A 101 9.97 1.15 2.68
CA ARG A 101 9.74 0.27 3.83
C ARG A 101 8.85 0.96 4.87
N ALA A 102 8.21 0.16 5.73
CA ALA A 102 7.39 0.66 6.84
C ALA A 102 8.15 1.58 7.83
N ASP A 103 9.49 1.53 7.84
CA ASP A 103 10.35 2.39 8.66
C ASP A 103 10.73 3.71 7.97
N TRP A 104 10.10 4.04 6.84
CA TRP A 104 10.25 5.28 6.06
C TRP A 104 11.49 5.37 5.17
N TYR A 105 12.27 4.30 5.04
CA TYR A 105 13.46 4.27 4.17
C TYR A 105 13.15 3.60 2.83
N GLY A 106 13.99 3.84 1.82
CA GLY A 106 13.89 3.09 0.57
C GLY A 106 14.12 1.59 0.78
N ALA A 107 13.47 0.76 -0.02
CA ALA A 107 13.78 -0.67 -0.04
C ALA A 107 15.13 -0.92 -0.72
N GLY A 108 15.94 -1.80 -0.13
CA GLY A 108 17.14 -2.36 -0.73
C GLY A 108 16.81 -3.25 -1.93
N SER A 109 17.70 -3.30 -2.92
CA SER A 109 17.48 -4.05 -4.16
C SER A 109 17.30 -5.56 -3.97
N ASP A 110 17.80 -6.10 -2.86
CA ASP A 110 17.72 -7.50 -2.44
C ASP A 110 16.45 -7.82 -1.62
N GLU A 111 15.65 -6.81 -1.29
CA GLU A 111 14.43 -6.99 -0.51
C GLU A 111 13.33 -7.70 -1.34
N PRO A 112 12.52 -8.59 -0.72
CA PRO A 112 11.63 -9.52 -1.42
C PRO A 112 10.55 -8.83 -2.26
N ILE A 113 10.22 -7.58 -1.96
CA ILE A 113 9.25 -6.78 -2.69
C ILE A 113 9.63 -6.59 -4.16
N HIS A 114 10.92 -6.39 -4.47
CA HIS A 114 11.35 -6.21 -5.85
C HIS A 114 11.22 -7.50 -6.66
N GLY A 115 11.48 -8.65 -6.04
CA GLY A 115 11.25 -9.95 -6.66
C GLY A 115 9.76 -10.22 -6.93
N LEU A 116 8.86 -9.75 -6.07
CA LEU A 116 7.42 -9.84 -6.29
C LEU A 116 6.95 -8.91 -7.43
N ILE A 117 7.44 -7.67 -7.44
CA ILE A 117 7.15 -6.70 -8.51
C ILE A 117 7.59 -7.25 -9.87
N ASP A 118 8.78 -7.84 -9.95
CA ASP A 118 9.29 -8.43 -11.19
C ASP A 118 8.40 -9.59 -11.68
N GLN A 119 7.99 -10.48 -10.79
CA GLN A 119 7.07 -11.58 -11.13
C GLN A 119 5.72 -11.05 -11.61
N PHE A 120 5.18 -10.02 -10.93
CA PHE A 120 3.93 -9.38 -11.34
C PHE A 120 4.03 -8.71 -12.71
N MET A 121 5.11 -7.96 -12.95
CA MET A 121 5.35 -7.30 -14.23
C MET A 121 5.53 -8.32 -15.35
N ALA A 122 6.26 -9.41 -15.12
CA ALA A 122 6.41 -10.49 -16.09
C ALA A 122 5.06 -11.10 -16.49
N ALA A 123 4.15 -11.29 -15.52
CA ALA A 123 2.79 -11.75 -15.79
C ALA A 123 1.86 -10.68 -16.37
N SER A 124 2.27 -9.41 -16.36
CA SER A 124 1.48 -8.23 -16.78
C SER A 124 2.06 -7.52 -18.02
N GLU A 125 2.79 -8.24 -18.88
CA GLU A 125 3.40 -7.69 -20.10
C GLU A 125 4.30 -6.46 -19.82
N GLY A 126 5.03 -6.50 -18.71
CA GLY A 126 5.92 -5.42 -18.28
C GLY A 126 5.21 -4.23 -17.62
N ARG A 127 3.91 -4.29 -17.36
CA ARG A 127 3.15 -3.21 -16.69
C ARG A 127 3.02 -3.46 -15.20
N ILE A 128 3.28 -2.44 -14.37
CA ILE A 128 3.09 -2.49 -12.91
C ILE A 128 1.74 -1.90 -12.47
N GLY A 129 1.01 -1.22 -13.35
CA GLY A 129 -0.22 -0.52 -12.99
C GLY A 129 -1.28 -1.44 -12.35
N GLY A 130 -1.87 -0.97 -11.24
CA GLY A 130 -2.85 -1.72 -10.46
C GLY A 130 -2.24 -2.60 -9.35
N PHE A 131 -0.92 -2.68 -9.25
CA PHE A 131 -0.25 -3.33 -8.12
C PHE A 131 -0.67 -2.68 -6.78
N PRO A 132 -0.90 -3.47 -5.71
CA PRO A 132 -1.38 -2.96 -4.42
C PRO A 132 -0.44 -1.93 -3.79
N ASP A 133 -1.03 -0.95 -3.11
CA ASP A 133 -0.31 0.15 -2.45
C ASP A 133 0.56 -0.33 -1.28
N VAL A 134 0.16 -1.41 -0.59
CA VAL A 134 0.89 -1.96 0.56
C VAL A 134 1.05 -3.47 0.43
N VAL A 135 2.27 -3.95 0.71
CA VAL A 135 2.59 -5.38 0.71
C VAL A 135 3.32 -5.76 1.98
N ALA A 136 2.91 -6.85 2.63
CA ALA A 136 3.58 -7.40 3.80
C ALA A 136 3.96 -8.86 3.59
N PHE A 137 5.11 -9.27 4.13
CA PHE A 137 5.63 -10.63 4.08
C PHE A 137 5.74 -11.20 5.49
N TRP A 138 5.24 -12.42 5.67
CA TRP A 138 5.15 -13.11 6.95
C TRP A 138 6.11 -14.31 7.00
N ASP A 139 6.54 -14.69 8.21
CA ASP A 139 7.47 -15.82 8.38
C ASP A 139 6.84 -17.18 8.08
N ASP A 140 5.51 -17.30 8.16
CA ASP A 140 4.76 -18.48 7.74
C ASP A 140 4.58 -18.57 6.20
N GLY A 141 5.16 -17.62 5.46
CA GLY A 141 5.16 -17.59 4.00
C GLY A 141 3.97 -16.86 3.37
N ARG A 142 3.00 -16.38 4.16
CA ARG A 142 1.89 -15.55 3.66
C ARG A 142 2.42 -14.22 3.11
N ILE A 143 1.66 -13.64 2.18
CA ILE A 143 1.89 -12.32 1.60
C ILE A 143 0.57 -11.57 1.63
N SER A 144 0.48 -10.54 2.47
CA SER A 144 -0.69 -9.67 2.50
C SER A 144 -0.51 -8.53 1.49
N LEU A 145 -1.58 -8.26 0.74
CA LEU A 145 -1.64 -7.32 -0.35
C LEU A 145 -2.82 -6.40 -0.07
N GLN A 146 -2.57 -5.12 0.16
CA GLN A 146 -3.60 -4.18 0.57
C GLN A 146 -3.64 -2.98 -0.35
N GLU A 147 -4.83 -2.72 -0.87
CA GLU A 147 -5.16 -1.52 -1.63
C GLU A 147 -5.82 -0.50 -0.71
N LEU A 148 -5.44 0.76 -0.80
CA LEU A 148 -5.97 1.84 0.02
C LEU A 148 -6.97 2.69 -0.76
N LYS A 149 -8.04 3.11 -0.08
CA LYS A 149 -9.06 4.02 -0.64
C LYS A 149 -9.42 5.09 0.37
N LEU A 150 -9.40 6.35 -0.06
CA LEU A 150 -9.98 7.43 0.73
C LEU A 150 -11.51 7.35 0.62
N SER A 151 -12.18 7.22 1.77
CA SER A 151 -13.63 7.09 1.88
C SER A 151 -14.35 8.17 1.07
N GLY A 152 -15.31 7.76 0.25
CA GLY A 152 -16.15 8.65 -0.55
C GLY A 152 -15.46 9.34 -1.73
N LYS A 153 -14.16 9.11 -1.97
CA LYS A 153 -13.41 9.72 -3.09
C LYS A 153 -12.87 8.72 -4.09
N ASP A 154 -12.40 7.58 -3.61
CA ASP A 154 -11.71 6.60 -4.43
C ASP A 154 -12.48 5.29 -4.48
N ALA A 155 -12.52 4.67 -5.67
CA ALA A 155 -13.07 3.35 -5.88
C ALA A 155 -12.00 2.43 -6.51
N LEU A 156 -12.20 1.12 -6.40
CA LEU A 156 -11.39 0.14 -7.10
C LEU A 156 -11.59 0.29 -8.61
N SER A 157 -10.48 0.45 -9.34
CA SER A 157 -10.51 0.54 -10.80
C SER A 157 -10.43 -0.85 -11.46
N ALA A 158 -10.86 -0.95 -12.73
CA ALA A 158 -10.76 -2.20 -13.48
C ALA A 158 -9.34 -2.78 -13.53
N LYS A 159 -8.31 -1.92 -13.59
CA LYS A 159 -6.90 -2.36 -13.57
C LYS A 159 -6.50 -2.97 -12.23
N GLN A 160 -7.04 -2.45 -11.12
CA GLN A 160 -6.79 -2.99 -9.78
C GLN A 160 -7.47 -4.36 -9.63
N HIS A 161 -8.69 -4.55 -10.13
CA HIS A 161 -9.32 -5.87 -10.17
C HIS A 161 -8.48 -6.89 -10.98
N GLN A 162 -8.00 -6.50 -12.16
CA GLN A 162 -7.14 -7.37 -12.97
C GLN A 162 -5.82 -7.73 -12.28
N ALA A 163 -5.22 -6.75 -11.59
CA ALA A 163 -4.01 -6.97 -10.81
C ALA A 163 -4.23 -7.93 -9.64
N ALA A 164 -5.36 -7.80 -8.92
CA ALA A 164 -5.74 -8.71 -7.85
C ALA A 164 -5.85 -10.17 -8.33
N ASP A 165 -6.53 -10.40 -9.45
CA ASP A 165 -6.67 -11.75 -10.01
C ASP A 165 -5.34 -12.36 -10.44
N ARG A 166 -4.46 -11.53 -11.01
CA ARG A 166 -3.11 -11.97 -11.39
C ARG A 166 -2.25 -12.30 -10.18
N LEU A 167 -2.30 -11.50 -9.12
CA LEU A 167 -1.58 -11.76 -7.88
C LEU A 167 -2.05 -13.04 -7.20
N ARG A 168 -3.36 -13.32 -7.21
CA ARG A 168 -3.89 -14.61 -6.77
C ARG A 168 -3.35 -15.77 -7.59
N GLY A 169 -3.32 -15.63 -8.92
CA GLY A 169 -2.76 -16.65 -9.80
C GLY A 169 -1.27 -16.92 -9.54
N LEU A 170 -0.49 -15.86 -9.31
CA LEU A 170 0.96 -15.95 -9.06
C LEU A 170 1.29 -16.56 -7.69
N LEU A 171 0.57 -16.16 -6.65
CA LEU A 171 0.91 -16.49 -5.26
C LEU A 171 0.11 -17.66 -4.70
N GLY A 172 -1.00 -18.04 -5.35
CA GLY A 172 -1.90 -19.09 -4.90
C GLY A 172 -2.37 -18.87 -3.46
N ALA A 173 -2.27 -19.91 -2.64
CA ALA A 173 -2.68 -19.89 -1.24
C ALA A 173 -1.90 -18.91 -0.35
N ARG A 174 -0.79 -18.34 -0.83
CA ARG A 174 0.00 -17.37 -0.06
C ARG A 174 -0.59 -15.96 -0.08
N ALA A 175 -1.45 -15.63 -1.05
CA ALA A 175 -1.98 -14.29 -1.20
C ALA A 175 -3.16 -14.01 -0.27
N GLU A 176 -3.03 -12.96 0.54
CA GLU A 176 -4.11 -12.39 1.34
C GLU A 176 -4.42 -10.98 0.85
N LEU A 177 -5.43 -10.85 -0.01
CA LEU A 177 -5.85 -9.55 -0.52
C LEU A 177 -6.83 -8.90 0.44
N SER A 178 -6.71 -7.59 0.63
CA SER A 178 -7.66 -6.78 1.39
C SER A 178 -7.74 -5.35 0.84
N VAL A 179 -8.78 -4.63 1.23
CA VAL A 179 -8.90 -3.19 0.99
C VAL A 179 -8.92 -2.49 2.35
N LEU A 180 -8.19 -1.38 2.46
CA LEU A 180 -8.28 -0.47 3.59
C LEU A 180 -8.92 0.84 3.12
N GLU A 181 -10.11 1.11 3.64
CA GLU A 181 -10.79 2.38 3.47
C GLU A 181 -10.51 3.28 4.68
N TRP A 182 -10.13 4.53 4.45
CA TRP A 182 -9.73 5.45 5.52
C TRP A 182 -10.37 6.84 5.38
N GLY A 183 -10.41 7.57 6.50
CA GLY A 183 -11.07 8.88 6.59
C GLY A 183 -12.59 8.78 6.72
N GLN A 184 -13.22 9.95 6.83
CA GLN A 184 -14.68 10.09 6.75
C GLN A 184 -15.03 10.75 5.43
N GLY A 185 -16.02 10.19 4.74
CA GLY A 185 -16.63 10.78 3.54
C GLY A 185 -17.54 11.95 3.89
#